data_AF-A0A7C3J4D8-F1
#
_entry.id   AF-A0A7C3J4D8-F1
#
_cell.length_a   1.000
_cell.length_b   1.000
_cell.length_c   1.000
_cell.angle_alpha   90.00
_cell.angle_beta   90.00
_cell.angle_gamma   90.00
#
_symmetry.space_group_name_H-M   'P 1'
#
loop_
_entity.id
_entity.type
_entity.pdbx_description
1 polymer ?
#
loop_
_entity_poly.entity_id
_entity_poly.type
_entity_poly.pdbx_seq_one_letter_code
_entity_poly.pdbx_strand_id
1 'polypeptide(L)'
;MVISMPRRIVNTARRSGKMFFNAQSISSNMAIKEIMEVVFTNAESYKEIATVLLDWMRMKSDQEGRGQTRWVTTSELSQYVNERLTVRRRSAAYAVLKNYLIPLGIIEYRLSESKYVISREFPGALKRLAEAYLKWTS
;
A
#
# COMPACT_ATOMS: atom_id res chain seq x y z
N MET A 1 43.30 25.14 -22.40
CA MET A 1 41.92 25.11 -21.87
C MET A 1 41.39 23.69 -21.98
N VAL A 2 41.13 23.01 -20.87
CA VAL A 2 40.55 21.66 -20.90
C VAL A 2 39.04 21.82 -20.88
N ILE A 3 38.38 21.51 -21.99
CA ILE A 3 36.93 21.46 -22.06
C ILE A 3 36.50 20.25 -21.22
N SER A 4 36.02 20.49 -20.01
CA SER A 4 35.36 19.46 -19.20
C SER A 4 34.07 19.09 -19.93
N MET A 5 34.09 17.96 -20.65
CA MET A 5 32.85 17.35 -21.12
C MET A 5 32.01 16.97 -19.90
N PRO A 6 30.70 17.29 -19.88
CA PRO A 6 29.83 16.77 -18.84
C PRO A 6 29.91 15.24 -18.88
N ARG A 7 30.18 14.63 -17.72
CA ARG A 7 30.22 13.17 -17.61
C ARG A 7 28.95 12.62 -18.26
N ARG A 8 29.11 11.64 -19.16
CA ARG A 8 28.00 10.87 -19.75
C ARG A 8 27.05 10.55 -18.59
N ILE A 9 25.80 11.01 -18.67
CA ILE A 9 24.77 10.65 -17.70
C ILE A 9 24.68 9.13 -17.75
N VAL A 10 25.31 8.47 -16.79
CA VAL A 10 25.05 7.07 -16.54
C VAL A 10 23.59 7.07 -16.10
N ASN A 11 22.71 6.54 -16.93
CA ASN A 11 21.38 6.14 -16.52
C ASN A 11 21.56 4.99 -15.52
N THR A 12 22.04 5.31 -14.33
CA THR A 12 21.78 4.52 -13.13
C THR A 12 20.28 4.59 -13.02
N ALA A 13 19.61 3.51 -13.44
CA ALA A 13 18.17 3.39 -13.36
C ALA A 13 17.77 3.87 -11.97
N ARG A 14 17.11 5.04 -11.87
CA ARG A 14 16.59 5.54 -10.62
C ARG A 14 15.65 4.46 -10.11
N ARG A 15 16.08 3.67 -9.13
CA ARG A 15 15.23 2.72 -8.39
C ARG A 15 14.34 3.50 -7.42
N SER A 16 13.64 4.51 -7.92
CA SER A 16 12.71 5.32 -7.14
C SER A 16 11.60 5.84 -8.05
N GLY A 17 10.43 5.21 -7.91
CA GLY A 17 9.17 5.58 -8.52
C GLY A 17 8.09 4.65 -7.96
N LYS A 18 7.32 5.17 -7.00
CA LYS A 18 6.22 4.49 -6.30
C LYS A 18 4.96 4.57 -7.17
N MET A 19 4.19 3.48 -7.29
CA MET A 19 2.87 3.42 -7.93
C MET A 19 2.86 3.52 -9.48
N PHE A 20 2.14 2.62 -10.16
CA PHE A 20 1.88 2.60 -11.61
C PHE A 20 0.39 2.80 -11.74
N PHE A 21 0.04 4.01 -12.15
CA PHE A 21 -1.33 4.44 -12.20
C PHE A 21 -1.83 4.32 -13.63
N ASN A 22 -2.47 3.19 -13.96
CA ASN A 22 -3.26 3.09 -15.18
C ASN A 22 -4.68 3.55 -14.88
N ALA A 23 -4.99 4.82 -15.21
CA ALA A 23 -6.28 5.42 -14.91
C ALA A 23 -7.46 4.67 -15.53
N GLN A 24 -7.26 4.01 -16.68
CA GLN A 24 -8.32 3.27 -17.39
C GLN A 24 -8.68 1.94 -16.72
N SER A 25 -7.76 1.36 -15.94
CA SER A 25 -8.01 0.11 -15.21
C SER A 25 -8.57 0.33 -13.81
N ILE A 26 -8.82 1.58 -13.42
CA ILE A 26 -9.28 1.91 -12.06
C ILE A 26 -10.80 1.95 -12.03
N SER A 27 -11.36 1.15 -11.13
CA SER A 27 -12.79 1.12 -10.85
C SER A 27 -13.06 1.14 -9.34
N SER A 28 -14.30 1.44 -8.94
CA SER A 28 -14.72 1.35 -7.55
C SER A 28 -14.89 -0.09 -7.04
N ASN A 29 -14.81 -1.10 -7.91
CA ASN A 29 -15.07 -2.50 -7.59
C ASN A 29 -13.82 -3.39 -7.74
N MET A 30 -12.63 -2.84 -7.56
CA MET A 30 -11.38 -3.57 -7.71
C MET A 30 -11.13 -4.52 -6.54
N ALA A 31 -10.61 -5.70 -6.84
CA ALA A 31 -10.08 -6.63 -5.85
C ALA A 31 -8.79 -6.06 -5.23
N ILE A 32 -8.50 -6.43 -3.98
CA ILE A 32 -7.33 -5.87 -3.27
C ILE A 32 -6.01 -6.15 -4.00
N LYS A 33 -5.91 -7.30 -4.68
CA LYS A 33 -4.74 -7.66 -5.48
C LYS A 33 -4.50 -6.66 -6.62
N GLU A 34 -5.56 -6.25 -7.31
CA GLU A 34 -5.49 -5.28 -8.41
C GLU A 34 -5.10 -3.89 -7.89
N ILE A 35 -5.63 -3.50 -6.73
CA ILE A 35 -5.24 -2.26 -6.05
C ILE A 35 -3.76 -2.28 -5.69
N MET A 36 -3.25 -3.41 -5.17
CA MET A 36 -1.84 -3.54 -4.82
C MET A 36 -0.93 -3.52 -6.06
N GLU A 37 -1.40 -3.98 -7.22
CA GLU A 37 -0.67 -3.87 -8.50
C GLU A 37 -0.49 -2.43 -8.95
N VAL A 38 -1.51 -1.60 -8.75
CA VAL A 38 -1.42 -0.15 -8.99
C VAL A 38 -0.42 0.47 -8.02
N VAL A 39 -0.47 0.13 -6.72
CA VAL A 39 0.36 0.75 -5.67
C VAL A 39 1.83 0.32 -5.72
N PHE A 40 2.11 -0.95 -6.02
CA PHE A 40 3.44 -1.56 -5.93
C PHE A 40 3.91 -2.06 -7.29
N THR A 41 4.77 -1.27 -7.92
CA THR A 41 5.20 -1.47 -9.32
C THR A 41 6.47 -2.27 -9.49
N ASN A 42 7.44 -2.04 -8.60
CA ASN A 42 8.78 -2.58 -8.69
C ASN A 42 9.21 -3.28 -7.39
N ALA A 43 8.24 -3.57 -6.51
CA ALA A 43 8.47 -4.11 -5.17
C ALA A 43 7.56 -5.30 -4.88
N GLU A 44 7.74 -6.40 -5.62
CA GLU A 44 6.91 -7.61 -5.51
C GLU A 44 6.84 -8.14 -4.07
N SER A 45 7.96 -8.08 -3.33
CA SER A 45 7.97 -8.46 -1.92
C SER A 45 7.12 -7.55 -1.03
N TYR A 46 7.00 -6.26 -1.33
CA TYR A 46 6.17 -5.33 -0.55
C TYR A 46 4.69 -5.46 -0.92
N LYS A 47 4.41 -5.71 -2.21
CA LYS A 47 3.08 -6.08 -2.70
C LYS A 47 2.56 -7.31 -1.99
N GLU A 48 3.33 -8.40 -1.99
CA GLU A 48 2.98 -9.66 -1.33
C GLU A 48 2.70 -9.43 0.17
N ILE A 49 3.59 -8.72 0.86
CA ILE A 49 3.42 -8.40 2.28
C ILE A 49 2.17 -7.56 2.52
N ALA A 50 1.90 -6.54 1.69
CA ALA A 50 0.72 -5.71 1.80
C ALA A 50 -0.57 -6.52 1.64
N THR A 51 -0.64 -7.38 0.62
CA THR A 51 -1.78 -8.28 0.40
C THR A 51 -2.00 -9.19 1.61
N VAL A 52 -0.94 -9.85 2.10
CA VAL A 52 -1.01 -10.76 3.25
C VAL A 52 -1.53 -10.04 4.50
N LEU A 53 -1.02 -8.84 4.79
CA LEU A 53 -1.46 -8.05 5.96
C LEU A 53 -2.94 -7.66 5.86
N LEU A 54 -3.38 -7.17 4.70
CA LEU A 54 -4.75 -6.71 4.48
C LEU A 54 -5.76 -7.86 4.52
N ASP A 55 -5.44 -8.99 3.89
CA ASP A 55 -6.28 -10.18 3.95
C ASP A 55 -6.37 -10.72 5.38
N TRP A 56 -5.25 -10.78 6.10
CA TRP A 56 -5.26 -11.19 7.50
C TRP A 56 -6.11 -10.27 8.37
N MET A 57 -5.98 -8.94 8.22
CA MET A 57 -6.81 -7.98 8.95
C MET A 57 -8.31 -8.19 8.67
N ARG A 58 -8.68 -8.41 7.40
CA ARG A 58 -10.06 -8.71 7.00
C ARG A 58 -10.56 -9.98 7.69
N MET A 59 -9.80 -11.07 7.60
CA MET A 59 -10.15 -12.37 8.18
C MET A 59 -10.25 -12.31 9.69
N LYS A 60 -9.28 -11.71 10.39
CA LYS A 60 -9.30 -11.55 11.83
C LYS A 60 -10.52 -10.74 12.27
N SER A 61 -10.84 -9.69 11.53
CA SER A 61 -12.01 -8.88 11.81
C SER A 61 -13.34 -9.61 11.61
N ASP A 62 -13.43 -10.53 10.63
CA ASP A 62 -14.59 -11.40 10.44
C ASP A 62 -14.74 -12.40 11.59
N GLN A 63 -13.64 -13.07 11.95
CA GLN A 63 -13.62 -14.08 13.01
C GLN A 63 -14.08 -13.53 14.36
N GLU A 64 -13.74 -12.27 14.63
CA GLU A 64 -14.07 -11.57 15.88
C GLU A 64 -15.41 -10.82 15.81
N GLY A 65 -16.19 -10.96 14.72
CA GLY A 65 -17.52 -10.38 14.61
C GLY A 65 -17.57 -8.84 14.65
N ARG A 66 -16.51 -8.17 14.21
CA ARG A 66 -16.32 -6.70 14.37
C ARG A 66 -17.20 -5.83 13.45
N GLY A 67 -18.09 -6.46 12.68
CA GLY A 67 -19.06 -5.81 11.82
C GLY A 67 -18.47 -5.28 10.51
N GLN A 68 -19.14 -4.28 9.92
CA GLN A 68 -18.81 -3.79 8.58
C GLN A 68 -17.45 -3.07 8.50
N THR A 69 -17.02 -2.45 9.59
CA THR A 69 -15.73 -1.75 9.66
C THR A 69 -14.66 -2.76 10.02
N ARG A 70 -13.75 -3.06 9.09
CA ARG A 70 -12.71 -4.07 9.33
C ARG A 70 -11.54 -3.46 10.08
N TRP A 71 -11.22 -3.99 11.25
CA TRP A 71 -10.14 -3.46 12.08
C TRP A 71 -9.44 -4.51 12.94
N VAL A 72 -8.20 -4.21 13.33
CA VAL A 72 -7.38 -5.00 14.26
C VAL A 72 -6.67 -4.09 15.26
N THR A 73 -6.37 -4.59 16.46
CA THR A 73 -5.57 -3.82 17.41
C THR A 73 -4.10 -3.77 17.00
N THR A 74 -3.36 -2.82 17.57
CA THR A 74 -1.91 -2.71 17.40
C THR A 74 -1.20 -3.98 17.91
N SER A 75 -1.68 -4.54 19.03
CA SER A 75 -1.12 -5.76 19.61
C SER A 75 -1.33 -6.96 18.70
N GLU A 76 -2.54 -7.15 18.15
CA GLU A 76 -2.86 -8.24 17.23
C GLU A 76 -1.99 -8.18 15.98
N LEU A 77 -1.87 -7.00 15.35
CA LEU A 77 -1.06 -6.85 14.15
C LEU A 77 0.43 -7.07 14.43
N SER A 78 0.92 -6.53 15.55
CA SER A 78 2.31 -6.75 15.97
C SER A 78 2.60 -8.22 16.24
N GLN A 79 1.69 -8.91 16.93
CA GLN A 79 1.79 -10.34 17.19
C GLN A 79 1.83 -11.12 15.88
N TYR A 80 0.91 -10.85 14.97
CA TYR A 80 0.87 -11.50 13.66
C TYR A 80 2.19 -11.30 12.88
N VAL A 81 2.68 -10.07 12.80
CA VAL A 81 3.95 -9.76 12.12
C VAL A 81 5.12 -10.51 12.75
N ASN A 82 5.18 -10.56 14.08
CA ASN A 82 6.30 -11.20 14.78
C ASN A 82 6.24 -12.73 14.71
N GLU A 83 5.07 -13.34 14.81
CA GLU A 83 4.93 -14.81 14.85
C GLU A 83 4.89 -15.45 13.46
N ARG A 84 4.31 -14.77 12.47
CA ARG A 84 4.03 -15.36 11.15
C ARG A 84 5.01 -14.95 10.05
N LEU A 85 5.77 -13.88 10.24
CA LEU A 85 6.77 -13.44 9.26
C LEU A 85 8.19 -13.77 9.72
N THR A 86 9.02 -14.22 8.77
CA THR A 86 10.46 -14.42 8.99
C THR A 86 11.11 -13.10 9.43
N VAL A 87 12.20 -13.16 10.19
CA VAL A 87 12.91 -11.97 10.73
C VAL A 87 13.16 -10.92 9.64
N ARG A 88 13.60 -11.34 8.45
CA ARG A 88 13.84 -10.47 7.29
C ARG A 88 12.56 -9.79 6.77
N ARG A 89 11.40 -10.45 6.86
CA ARG A 89 10.10 -9.93 6.40
C ARG A 89 9.42 -9.02 7.45
N ARG A 90 9.77 -9.11 8.74
CA ARG A 90 9.22 -8.23 9.79
C ARG A 90 9.49 -6.75 9.51
N SER A 91 10.76 -6.40 9.26
CA SER A 91 11.14 -5.01 8.94
C SER A 91 10.46 -4.51 7.68
N ALA A 92 10.27 -5.39 6.68
CA ALA A 92 9.54 -5.06 5.47
C ALA A 92 8.04 -4.84 5.73
N ALA A 93 7.41 -5.61 6.61
CA ALA A 93 6.01 -5.40 7.00
C ALA A 93 5.78 -4.06 7.68
N TYR A 94 6.63 -3.68 8.64
CA TYR A 94 6.53 -2.35 9.25
C TYR A 94 6.83 -1.23 8.24
N ALA A 95 7.74 -1.45 7.29
CA ALA A 95 7.98 -0.50 6.20
C ALA A 95 6.77 -0.38 5.26
N VAL A 96 6.08 -1.48 4.95
CA VAL A 96 4.84 -1.49 4.15
C VAL A 96 3.73 -0.69 4.85
N LEU A 97 3.52 -0.92 6.16
CA LEU A 97 2.55 -0.17 6.95
C LEU A 97 2.87 1.34 6.96
N LYS A 98 4.11 1.68 7.36
CA LYS A 98 4.55 3.06 7.58
C LYS A 98 4.65 3.88 6.28
N ASN A 99 5.10 3.27 5.19
CA ASN A 99 5.46 4.00 3.98
C ASN A 99 4.42 3.89 2.85
N TYR A 100 3.45 2.99 2.98
CA TYR A 100 2.46 2.71 1.94
C TYR A 100 1.03 2.62 2.50
N LEU A 101 0.71 1.63 3.33
CA LEU A 101 -0.69 1.38 3.71
C LEU A 101 -1.33 2.55 4.48
N ILE A 102 -0.59 3.14 5.43
CA ILE A 102 -1.08 4.29 6.20
C ILE A 102 -1.02 5.57 5.37
N PRO A 103 0.11 5.97 4.75
CA PRO A 103 0.17 7.24 4.03
C PRO A 103 -0.73 7.31 2.79
N LEU A 104 -1.02 6.18 2.15
CA LEU A 104 -1.94 6.13 1.02
C LEU A 104 -3.41 6.07 1.46
N GLY A 105 -3.69 5.92 2.76
CA GLY A 105 -5.05 5.85 3.29
C GLY A 105 -5.75 4.52 3.00
N ILE A 106 -5.00 3.46 2.69
CA ILE A 106 -5.54 2.08 2.58
C ILE A 106 -5.96 1.59 3.97
N ILE A 107 -5.14 1.93 4.98
CA ILE A 107 -5.42 1.69 6.39
C ILE A 107 -5.34 3.03 7.14
N GLU A 108 -6.27 3.25 8.05
CA GLU A 108 -6.21 4.33 9.04
C GLU A 108 -5.65 3.80 10.36
N TYR A 109 -4.66 4.49 10.93
CA TYR A 109 -4.22 4.22 12.30
C TYR A 109 -4.91 5.17 13.29
N ARG A 110 -5.75 4.63 14.17
CA ARG A 110 -6.46 5.39 15.19
C ARG A 110 -5.70 5.29 16.51
N LEU A 111 -4.88 6.29 16.78
CA LEU A 111 -3.98 6.32 17.93
C LEU A 111 -4.74 6.22 19.26
N SER A 112 -5.84 6.96 19.41
CA SER A 112 -6.67 6.97 20.64
C SER A 112 -7.28 5.59 20.96
N GLU A 113 -7.49 4.77 19.93
CA GLU A 113 -8.11 3.44 20.05
C GLU A 113 -7.08 2.31 19.89
N SER A 114 -5.81 2.66 19.67
CA SER A 114 -4.72 1.71 19.40
C SER A 114 -5.06 0.65 18.35
N LYS A 115 -5.73 1.05 17.26
CA LYS A 115 -6.19 0.11 16.22
C LYS A 115 -5.90 0.58 14.80
N TYR A 116 -5.78 -0.38 13.90
CA TYR A 116 -5.67 -0.21 12.46
C TYR A 116 -7.01 -0.56 11.81
N VAL A 117 -7.54 0.34 10.99
CA VAL A 117 -8.84 0.21 10.33
C VAL A 117 -8.66 0.20 8.81
N ILE A 118 -9.23 -0.79 8.12
CA ILE A 118 -9.24 -0.80 6.65
C ILE A 118 -10.20 0.30 6.16
N SER A 119 -9.70 1.21 5.34
CA SER A 119 -10.46 2.35 4.85
C SER A 119 -11.52 1.94 3.84
N ARG A 120 -12.78 2.29 4.11
CA ARG A 120 -13.90 2.14 3.16
C ARG A 120 -13.93 3.23 2.10
N GLU A 121 -13.25 4.36 2.35
CA GLU A 121 -13.23 5.52 1.46
C GLU A 121 -12.16 5.43 0.38
N PHE A 122 -11.15 4.59 0.59
CA PHE A 122 -10.01 4.47 -0.31
C PHE A 122 -10.39 4.07 -1.75
N PRO A 123 -11.29 3.10 -2.00
CA PRO A 123 -11.73 2.79 -3.37
C PRO A 123 -12.38 4.00 -4.07
N GLY A 124 -13.19 4.77 -3.34
CA GLY A 124 -13.80 6.00 -3.86
C GLY A 124 -12.77 7.09 -4.17
N ALA A 125 -11.73 7.21 -3.33
CA ALA A 125 -10.62 8.13 -3.58
C ALA A 125 -9.82 7.76 -4.83
N LEU A 126 -9.55 6.47 -5.05
CA LEU A 126 -8.88 5.98 -6.27
C LEU A 126 -9.69 6.29 -7.53
N LYS A 127 -11.00 6.05 -7.51
CA LYS A 127 -11.89 6.37 -8.62
C LYS A 127 -11.85 7.87 -8.96
N ARG A 128 -11.99 8.74 -7.95
CA ARG A 128 -11.92 10.20 -8.15
C ARG A 128 -10.57 10.65 -8.71
N LEU A 129 -9.47 10.05 -8.24
CA LEU A 129 -8.13 10.32 -8.76
C LEU A 129 -8.02 9.94 -10.24
N ALA A 130 -8.56 8.79 -10.63
CA ALA A 130 -8.52 8.31 -12.01
C ALA A 130 -9.33 9.19 -12.94
N GLU A 131 -10.55 9.55 -12.55
CA GLU A 131 -11.43 10.46 -13.30
C GLU A 131 -10.80 11.85 -13.48
N ALA A 132 -10.22 12.40 -12.41
CA ALA A 132 -9.55 13.70 -12.46
C ALA A 132 -8.35 13.71 -13.41
N TYR A 133 -7.54 12.64 -13.39
CA TYR A 133 -6.40 12.49 -14.29
C TYR A 133 -6.83 12.42 -15.75
N LEU A 134 -7.81 11.54 -16.07
CA LEU A 134 -8.32 11.40 -17.43
C LEU A 134 -8.84 12.74 -17.98
N LYS A 135 -9.62 13.47 -17.18
CA LYS A 135 -10.16 14.79 -17.54
C LYS A 135 -9.07 15.84 -17.79
N TRP A 136 -7.94 15.76 -17.09
CA TRP A 136 -6.84 16.70 -17.29
C TRP A 136 -6.06 16.40 -18.58
N THR A 137 -5.93 15.12 -18.94
CA THR A 137 -5.14 14.67 -20.09
C THR A 137 -5.91 14.63 -21.41
N SER A 138 -7.24 14.71 -21.36
CA SER A 138 -8.14 14.81 -22.52
C SER A 138 -8.29 16.24 -23.00
#